data_AF-A0AA51HFD2-F1
#
_entry.id   AF-A0AA51HFD2-F1
#
_cell.length_a   1.000
_cell.length_b   1.000
_cell.length_c   1.000
_cell.angle_alpha   90.00
_cell.angle_beta   90.00
_cell.angle_gamma   90.00
#
_symmetry.space_group_name_H-M   'P 1'
#
loop_
_entity.id
_entity.type
_entity.pdbx_description
1 polymer ?
#
loop_
_entity_poly.entity_id
_entity_poly.type
_entity_poly.pdbx_seq_one_letter_code
_entity_poly.pdbx_strand_id
1 'polypeptide(L)' 'MGATAFAMFGGETDHSYERWKLDKNLFNIALKAVSTEREKRYFTIKKFADEWNQALLLYINGYLS' A
#
# COMPACT_ATOMS: atom_id res chain seq x y z
N MET A 1 -7.71 1.13 6.39
CA MET A 1 -6.27 0.85 6.23
C MET A 1 -5.80 1.17 4.82
N GLY A 2 -6.21 0.45 3.77
CA GLY A 2 -5.84 0.81 2.38
C GLY A 2 -6.27 2.23 1.97
N ALA A 3 -7.54 2.59 2.20
CA ALA A 3 -8.03 3.95 1.90
C ALA A 3 -7.31 5.04 2.72
N THR A 4 -6.95 4.75 3.96
CA THR A 4 -6.13 5.63 4.82
C THR A 4 -4.73 5.84 4.23
N ALA A 5 -4.13 4.78 3.66
CA ALA A 5 -2.85 4.89 2.99
C ALA A 5 -2.94 5.81 1.74
N PHE A 6 -4.01 5.72 0.95
CA PHE A 6 -4.24 6.64 -0.17
C PHE A 6 -4.50 8.09 0.26
N ALA A 7 -5.18 8.30 1.39
CA ALA A 7 -5.33 9.64 1.98
C ALA A 7 -4.00 10.25 2.43
N MET A 8 -3.08 9.44 2.96
CA MET A 8 -1.79 9.94 3.47
C MET A 8 -0.73 10.07 2.37
N PHE A 9 -0.68 9.12 1.44
CA PHE A 9 0.44 8.93 0.51
C PHE A 9 0.03 9.04 -0.97
N GLY A 10 -1.24 9.25 -1.28
CA GLY A 10 -1.78 9.31 -2.65
C GLY A 10 -2.67 10.54 -2.88
N GLY A 11 -3.64 10.38 -3.78
CA GLY A 11 -4.65 11.40 -4.11
C GLY A 11 -5.98 11.21 -3.36
N GLU A 12 -5.94 10.73 -2.12
CA GLU A 12 -7.11 10.41 -1.30
C GLU A 12 -8.04 9.35 -1.91
N THR A 13 -9.05 9.78 -2.68
CA THR A 13 -9.96 8.87 -3.40
C THR A 13 -9.41 8.44 -4.75
N ASP A 14 -8.39 9.14 -5.24
CA ASP A 14 -7.69 8.77 -6.46
C ASP A 14 -6.64 7.70 -6.14
N HIS A 15 -6.96 6.45 -6.52
CA HIS A 15 -6.08 5.29 -6.40
C HIS A 15 -5.07 5.19 -7.57
N SER A 16 -4.82 6.27 -8.30
CA SER A 16 -3.82 6.36 -9.35
C SER A 16 -2.39 6.31 -8.79
N TYR A 17 -1.48 5.69 -9.55
CA TYR A 17 -0.08 5.61 -9.15
C TYR A 17 0.63 6.95 -9.32
N GLU A 18 0.14 7.79 -10.23
CA GLU A 18 0.69 9.10 -10.57
C GLU A 18 0.69 10.07 -9.39
N ARG A 19 -0.25 9.91 -8.45
CA ARG A 19 -0.33 10.71 -7.23
C ARG A 19 0.34 10.05 -6.03
N TRP A 20 0.84 8.83 -6.18
CA TRP A 20 1.45 8.06 -5.11
C TRP A 20 2.86 8.55 -4.80
N LYS A 21 3.17 8.72 -3.50
CA LYS A 21 4.41 9.33 -3.01
C LYS A 21 5.46 8.33 -2.55
N LEU A 22 5.11 7.05 -2.41
CA LEU A 22 6.02 6.00 -1.95
C LEU A 22 6.40 5.07 -3.12
N ASP A 23 7.04 3.95 -2.82
CA ASP A 23 7.41 2.99 -3.85
C ASP A 23 6.20 2.21 -4.41
N LYS A 24 6.44 1.56 -5.55
CA LYS A 24 5.44 0.75 -6.27
C LYS A 24 4.93 -0.45 -5.47
N ASN A 25 5.74 -1.05 -4.60
CA ASN A 25 5.29 -2.19 -3.80
C ASN A 25 4.29 -1.73 -2.73
N LEU A 26 4.58 -0.63 -2.03
CA LEU A 26 3.63 -0.04 -1.08
C LEU A 26 2.33 0.40 -1.78
N PHE A 27 2.40 0.92 -3.01
CA PHE A 27 1.21 1.20 -3.81
C PHE A 27 0.38 -0.05 -4.08
N ASN A 28 0.99 -1.13 -4.57
CA ASN A 28 0.29 -2.36 -4.90
C ASN A 28 -0.39 -2.99 -3.66
N ILE A 29 0.26 -2.90 -2.50
CA ILE A 29 -0.30 -3.35 -1.22
C ILE A 29 -1.51 -2.51 -0.82
N ALA A 30 -1.42 -1.18 -0.93
CA ALA A 30 -2.53 -0.28 -0.68
C ALA A 30 -3.71 -0.57 -1.64
N LEU A 31 -3.42 -0.75 -2.93
CA LEU A 31 -4.41 -1.04 -3.97
C LEU A 31 -5.14 -2.36 -3.70
N LYS A 32 -4.40 -3.42 -3.33
CA LYS A 32 -4.97 -4.72 -2.95
C LYS A 32 -5.88 -4.60 -1.73
N ALA A 33 -5.54 -3.76 -0.76
CA ALA A 33 -6.36 -3.54 0.43
C ALA A 33 -7.69 -2.83 0.15
N VAL A 34 -7.79 -2.04 -0.93
CA VAL A 34 -9.01 -1.33 -1.35
C VAL A 34 -9.73 -1.99 -2.52
N SER A 35 -9.34 -3.19 -2.93
CA SER A 35 -9.99 -3.90 -4.03
C SER A 35 -11.50 -4.03 -3.79
N THR A 36 -12.28 -3.75 -4.84
CA THR A 36 -13.75 -3.92 -4.86
C THR A 36 -14.15 -5.38 -4.74
N GLU A 37 -13.30 -6.29 -5.20
CA GLU A 37 -13.43 -7.74 -5.06
C GLU A 37 -12.93 -8.17 -3.67
N ARG A 38 -13.86 -8.63 -2.83
CA ARG A 38 -13.57 -8.97 -1.42
C ARG A 38 -12.53 -10.10 -1.31
N GLU A 39 -12.59 -11.05 -2.21
CA GLU A 39 -11.69 -12.20 -2.35
C GLU A 39 -10.27 -11.79 -2.76
N LYS A 40 -10.10 -10.63 -3.38
CA LYS A 40 -8.79 -10.07 -3.73
C LYS A 40 -8.17 -9.26 -2.59
N ARG A 41 -8.98 -8.84 -1.60
CA ARG A 41 -8.48 -8.13 -0.41
C ARG A 41 -7.74 -9.05 0.55
N TYR A 42 -6.98 -8.43 1.43
CA TYR A 42 -6.35 -9.14 2.54
C TYR A 42 -7.39 -9.79 3.44
N PHE A 43 -7.25 -11.11 3.63
CA PHE A 43 -8.12 -11.89 4.51
C PHE A 43 -7.99 -11.48 5.98
N THR A 44 -6.81 -11.01 6.40
CA THR A 44 -6.56 -10.52 7.76
C THR A 44 -5.77 -9.22 7.76
N ILE A 45 -5.97 -8.43 8.83
CA ILE A 45 -5.18 -7.24 9.14
C ILE A 45 -3.70 -7.60 9.28
N LYS A 46 -3.39 -8.75 9.89
CA LYS A 46 -2.03 -9.24 10.06
C LYS A 46 -1.32 -9.44 8.72
N LYS A 47 -1.98 -10.08 7.74
CA LYS A 47 -1.37 -10.30 6.42
C LYS A 47 -1.08 -8.98 5.70
N PHE A 48 -1.98 -8.00 5.82
CA PHE A 48 -1.73 -6.65 5.32
C PHE A 48 -0.52 -6.00 6.00
N ALA A 49 -0.45 -6.04 7.33
CA ALA A 49 0.63 -5.43 8.09
C ALA A 49 1.99 -6.10 7.82
N ASP A 50 2.03 -7.43 7.72
CA ASP A 50 3.24 -8.18 7.43
C ASP A 50 3.79 -7.83 6.02
N GLU A 51 2.93 -7.82 4.98
CA GLU A 51 3.34 -7.41 3.62
C GLU A 51 3.75 -5.92 3.57
N TRP A 52 3.02 -5.03 4.25
CA TRP A 52 3.35 -3.60 4.32
C TRP A 52 4.72 -3.36 4.97
N ASN A 53 4.98 -3.98 6.12
CA ASN A 53 6.24 -3.81 6.84
C ASN A 53 7.43 -4.34 6.05
N GLN A 54 7.28 -5.47 5.36
CA GLN A 54 8.32 -6.00 4.48
C GLN A 54 8.65 -5.02 3.33
N ALA A 55 7.63 -4.51 2.64
CA ALA A 55 7.82 -3.52 1.58
C ALA A 55 8.43 -2.23 2.11
N LEU A 56 8.02 -1.76 3.28
CA LEU A 56 8.56 -0.57 3.92
C LEU A 56 10.04 -0.74 4.30
N LEU A 57 10.43 -1.90 4.83
CA LEU A 57 11.85 -2.20 5.13
C LEU A 57 12.71 -2.19 3.85
N LEU A 58 12.21 -2.78 2.76
CA LEU A 58 12.90 -2.75 1.48
C LEU A 58 13.02 -1.33 0.93
N TYR A 59 11.94 -0.54 1.01
CA TYR A 59 11.93 0.86 0.60
C TYR A 59 12.95 1.68 1.38
N ILE A 60 12.95 1.60 2.72
CA ILE A 60 13.89 2.34 3.58
C ILE A 60 15.34 1.93 3.30
N ASN A 61 15.62 0.63 3.22
CA ASN A 61 16.99 0.14 2.97
C ASN A 61 17.49 0.54 1.58
N GLY A 62 16.61 0.57 0.57
CA GLY A 62 16.94 1.03 -0.78
C GLY A 62 17.05 2.56 -0.92
N TYR A 63 16.56 3.32 0.06
CA TYR A 63 16.66 4.79 0.11
C TYR A 63 17.91 5.27 0.87
N LEU A 64 18.44 4.44 1.77
CA LEU A 64 19.61 4.72 2.61
C LEU A 64 20.90 4.10 2.08
N SER A 65 20.87 3.45 0.91
CA SER A 65 22.02 2.91 0.19
C SER A 65 22.46 3.83 -0.95
#